data_AF-A0A9D8YH08-F1
#
_entry.id   AF-A0A9D8YH08-F1
#
_cell.length_a   1.000
_cell.length_b   1.000
_cell.length_c   1.000
_cell.angle_alpha   90.00
_cell.angle_beta   90.00
_cell.angle_gamma   90.00
#
_symmetry.space_group_name_H-M   'P 1'
#
loop_
_entity.id
_entity.type
_entity.pdbx_description
1 polymer ?
#
loop_
_entity_poly.entity_id
_entity_poly.type
_entity_poly.pdbx_seq_one_letter_code
_entity_poly.pdbx_strand_id
1 'polypeptide(L)'
;MRHWCLIKLVMIIGLSFSALAVSTLFAAPVVADTIPECLDSKTTGNETNAQAWWDRRSAEEQSYMRDLPCEKRYIVAVCIFLYDPDIKACTNKGVARFDAARHCAAQGHEILSQADATCQADYVARAKPRF
;
A
#
# COMPACT_ATOMS: atom_id res chain seq x y z
N MET A 1 42.20 -52.08 6.06
CA MET A 1 42.60 -50.71 5.67
C MET A 1 41.64 -50.01 4.68
N ARG A 2 40.59 -50.66 4.17
CA ARG A 2 39.68 -50.07 3.15
C ARG A 2 38.49 -49.27 3.70
N HIS A 3 38.19 -49.39 5.01
CA HIS A 3 37.05 -48.71 5.65
C HIS A 3 37.41 -47.34 6.27
N TRP A 4 38.71 -47.09 6.51
CA TRP A 4 39.19 -45.83 7.06
C TRP A 4 39.23 -44.68 6.05
N CYS A 5 39.33 -44.98 4.74
CA CYS A 5 39.27 -43.95 3.69
C CYS A 5 37.84 -43.41 3.47
N LEU A 6 36.82 -44.27 3.57
CA LEU A 6 35.42 -43.87 3.39
C LEU A 6 34.93 -42.90 4.48
N ILE A 7 35.35 -43.12 5.73
CA ILE A 7 34.95 -42.26 6.86
C ILE A 7 35.57 -40.85 6.73
N LYS A 8 36.81 -40.74 6.24
CA LYS A 8 37.46 -39.44 6.00
C LYS A 8 36.83 -38.68 4.83
N LEU A 9 36.38 -39.39 3.79
CA LEU A 9 35.75 -38.77 2.61
C LEU A 9 34.37 -38.16 2.94
N VAL A 10 33.58 -38.82 3.81
CA VAL A 10 32.26 -38.31 4.24
C VAL A 10 32.39 -37.07 5.14
N MET A 11 33.39 -37.04 6.03
CA MET A 11 33.62 -35.88 6.92
C MET A 11 34.09 -34.62 6.16
N ILE A 12 34.87 -34.77 5.08
CA ILE A 12 35.35 -33.63 4.27
C ILE A 12 34.22 -33.03 3.42
N ILE A 13 33.35 -33.86 2.84
CA ILE A 13 32.21 -33.38 2.06
C ILE A 13 31.17 -32.67 2.95
N GLY A 14 30.96 -33.16 4.18
CA GLY A 14 30.06 -32.54 5.16
C GLY A 14 30.50 -31.16 5.65
N LEU A 15 31.80 -30.90 5.76
CA LEU A 15 32.35 -29.59 6.14
C LEU A 15 32.46 -28.61 4.97
N SER A 16 32.44 -29.10 3.73
CA SER A 16 32.49 -28.28 2.52
C SER A 16 31.14 -27.63 2.18
N PHE A 17 30.03 -28.24 2.62
CA PHE A 17 28.68 -27.73 2.38
C PHE A 17 28.31 -26.54 3.27
N SER A 18 29.01 -26.35 4.39
CA SER A 18 28.76 -25.26 5.34
C SER A 18 29.36 -23.91 4.89
N ALA A 19 30.18 -23.89 3.84
CA ALA A 19 30.90 -22.68 3.39
C ALA A 19 30.26 -21.98 2.17
N LEU A 20 29.17 -22.53 1.61
CA LEU A 20 28.51 -22.02 0.39
C LEU A 20 27.12 -21.42 0.65
N ALA A 21 26.82 -21.04 1.90
CA ALA A 21 25.56 -20.40 2.28
C ALA A 21 25.71 -18.94 2.75
N VAL A 22 26.81 -18.27 2.39
CA VAL A 22 27.01 -16.83 2.69
C VAL A 22 27.20 -16.09 1.37
N SER A 23 26.15 -16.05 0.55
CA SER A 23 26.15 -15.26 -0.68
C SER A 23 24.73 -14.84 -1.02
N THR A 24 24.16 -13.90 -0.24
CA THR A 24 23.17 -12.88 -0.67
C THR A 24 22.76 -12.03 0.53
N LEU A 25 23.65 -11.17 1.02
CA LEU A 25 23.27 -10.06 1.92
C LEU A 25 23.89 -8.75 1.41
N PHE A 26 23.78 -8.52 0.10
CA PHE A 26 23.73 -7.15 -0.41
C PHE A 26 22.29 -6.89 -0.77
N ALA A 27 21.46 -6.70 0.25
CA ALA A 27 20.25 -5.91 0.06
C ALA A 27 20.76 -4.55 -0.44
N ALA A 28 20.45 -4.21 -1.69
CA ALA A 28 20.62 -2.84 -2.16
C ALA A 28 19.99 -1.91 -1.12
N PRO A 29 20.57 -0.72 -0.84
CA PRO A 29 19.88 0.24 -0.01
C PRO A 29 18.52 0.45 -0.66
N VAL A 30 17.45 0.03 0.03
CA VAL A 30 16.09 0.44 -0.31
C VAL A 30 16.16 1.95 -0.18
N VAL A 31 16.29 2.63 -1.31
CA VAL A 31 16.09 4.08 -1.36
C VAL A 31 14.72 4.26 -0.74
N ALA A 32 14.68 4.83 0.47
CA ALA A 32 13.45 5.01 1.20
C ALA A 32 12.50 5.75 0.27
N ASP A 33 11.48 5.04 -0.19
CA ASP A 33 10.52 5.59 -1.13
C ASP A 33 9.78 6.69 -0.35
N THR A 34 10.03 7.96 -0.68
CA THR A 34 9.58 9.07 0.18
C THR A 34 8.06 9.18 0.15
N ILE A 35 7.47 9.61 1.27
CA ILE A 35 6.04 9.87 1.35
C ILE A 35 5.64 10.89 0.26
N PRO A 36 4.58 10.63 -0.52
CA PRO A 36 4.14 11.57 -1.54
C PRO A 36 3.72 12.94 -0.96
N GLU A 37 4.08 14.03 -1.65
CA GLU A 37 3.90 15.45 -1.21
C GLU A 37 2.48 15.87 -0.79
N CYS A 38 1.46 15.09 -1.11
CA CYS A 38 0.05 15.39 -0.82
C CYS A 38 -0.59 14.47 0.24
N LEU A 39 0.22 13.65 0.92
CA LEU A 39 -0.19 12.90 2.11
C LEU A 39 0.26 13.56 3.41
N ASP A 40 1.11 14.60 3.35
CA ASP A 40 1.52 15.39 4.51
C ASP A 40 1.01 16.84 4.42
N SER A 41 0.74 17.44 5.57
CA SER A 41 0.32 18.82 5.69
C SER A 41 1.55 19.73 5.81
N LYS A 42 1.80 20.59 4.82
CA LYS A 42 2.92 21.55 4.87
C LYS A 42 2.84 22.56 6.03
N THR A 43 1.66 22.72 6.64
CA THR A 43 1.39 23.74 7.66
C THR A 43 1.27 23.20 9.10
N THR A 44 1.05 21.89 9.26
CA THR A 44 0.88 21.24 10.57
C THR A 44 1.64 19.90 10.69
N GLY A 45 2.40 19.53 9.65
CA GLY A 45 3.04 18.22 9.51
C GLY A 45 4.24 18.02 10.42
N ASN A 46 4.32 16.84 11.00
CA ASN A 46 5.56 16.27 11.51
C ASN A 46 6.07 15.32 10.42
N GLU A 47 6.88 15.85 9.50
CA GLU A 47 7.38 15.14 8.32
C GLU A 47 8.04 13.81 8.70
N THR A 48 8.79 13.79 9.81
CA THR A 48 9.42 12.58 10.35
C THR A 48 8.39 11.50 10.73
N ASN A 49 7.30 11.88 11.40
CA ASN A 49 6.24 10.95 11.77
C ASN A 49 5.42 10.50 10.55
N ALA A 50 5.23 11.37 9.57
CA ALA A 50 4.55 11.05 8.32
C ALA A 50 5.35 10.03 7.51
N GLN A 51 6.65 10.25 7.35
CA GLN A 51 7.55 9.30 6.70
C GLN A 51 7.62 7.98 7.49
N ALA A 52 7.75 8.01 8.82
CA ALA A 52 7.73 6.79 9.63
C ALA A 52 6.38 6.05 9.58
N TRP A 53 5.26 6.75 9.38
CA TRP A 53 3.98 6.12 9.09
C TRP A 53 3.98 5.47 7.71
N TRP A 54 4.51 6.15 6.69
CA TRP A 54 4.61 5.66 5.33
C TRP A 54 5.52 4.44 5.19
N ASP A 55 6.68 4.43 5.85
CA ASP A 55 7.66 3.33 5.80
C ASP A 55 7.11 2.03 6.39
N ARG A 56 6.08 2.10 7.23
CA ARG A 56 5.38 0.93 7.79
C ARG A 56 4.30 0.37 6.87
N ARG A 57 4.08 0.97 5.70
CA ARG A 57 3.09 0.50 4.72
C ARG A 57 3.66 -0.63 3.89
N SER A 58 2.81 -1.58 3.53
CA SER A 58 3.17 -2.62 2.57
C SER A 58 3.38 -2.00 1.18
N ALA A 59 4.12 -2.68 0.30
CA ALA A 59 4.31 -2.22 -1.08
C ALA A 59 2.96 -2.06 -1.82
N GLU A 60 1.98 -2.90 -1.50
CA GLU A 60 0.62 -2.81 -2.07
C GLU A 60 -0.10 -1.54 -1.58
N GLU A 61 -0.08 -1.26 -0.27
CA GLU A 61 -0.67 -0.06 0.31
C GLU A 61 -0.04 1.21 -0.29
N GLN A 62 1.29 1.21 -0.44
CA GLN A 62 2.02 2.30 -1.06
C GLN A 62 1.65 2.47 -2.55
N SER A 63 1.48 1.38 -3.30
CA SER A 63 1.05 1.42 -4.71
C SER A 63 -0.32 2.08 -4.84
N TYR A 64 -1.32 1.62 -4.08
CA TYR A 64 -2.67 2.18 -4.16
C TYR A 64 -2.72 3.67 -3.82
N MET A 65 -1.89 4.13 -2.88
CA MET A 65 -1.75 5.57 -2.62
C MET A 65 -1.12 6.32 -3.79
N ARG A 66 -0.05 5.80 -4.41
CA ARG A 66 0.64 6.47 -5.51
C ARG A 66 -0.22 6.56 -6.77
N ASP A 67 -0.98 5.51 -7.07
CA ASP A 67 -1.80 5.36 -8.28
C ASP A 67 -3.05 6.28 -8.32
N LEU A 68 -3.41 6.86 -7.18
CA LEU A 68 -4.50 7.82 -7.09
C LEU A 68 -4.03 9.27 -7.27
N PRO A 69 -4.88 10.12 -7.87
CA PRO A 69 -4.75 11.57 -7.78
C PRO A 69 -4.63 12.03 -6.32
N CYS A 70 -3.90 13.12 -6.08
CA CYS A 70 -3.58 13.59 -4.73
C CYS A 70 -4.80 13.77 -3.83
N GLU A 71 -5.87 14.35 -4.36
CA GLU A 71 -7.12 14.58 -3.65
C GLU A 71 -7.87 13.30 -3.27
N LYS A 72 -7.44 12.13 -3.76
CA LYS A 72 -8.04 10.82 -3.44
C LYS A 72 -7.12 9.94 -2.60
N ARG A 73 -5.83 10.28 -2.42
CA ARG A 73 -4.87 9.42 -1.70
C ARG A 73 -5.24 9.20 -0.24
N TYR A 74 -5.86 10.19 0.39
CA TYR A 74 -6.35 10.07 1.77
C TYR A 74 -7.37 8.93 1.94
N ILE A 75 -8.07 8.53 0.89
CA ILE A 75 -9.06 7.44 0.92
C ILE A 75 -8.37 6.12 1.28
N VAL A 76 -7.19 5.86 0.69
CA VAL A 76 -6.40 4.67 1.00
C VAL A 76 -5.88 4.75 2.44
N ALA A 77 -5.42 5.93 2.88
CA ALA A 77 -4.97 6.14 4.25
C ALA A 77 -6.11 5.87 5.27
N VAL A 78 -7.35 6.24 4.95
CA VAL A 78 -8.53 5.92 5.77
C VAL A 78 -8.81 4.41 5.78
N CYS A 79 -8.74 3.72 4.63
CA CYS A 79 -8.92 2.27 4.57
C CYS A 79 -7.91 1.52 5.45
N ILE A 80 -6.64 1.97 5.45
CA ILE A 80 -5.58 1.43 6.30
C ILE A 80 -5.84 1.73 7.77
N PHE A 81 -6.23 2.96 8.10
CA PHE A 81 -6.54 3.36 9.47
C PHE A 81 -7.71 2.54 10.07
N LEU A 82 -8.68 2.20 9.24
CA LEU A 82 -9.82 1.35 9.61
C LEU A 82 -9.46 -0.14 9.65
N TYR A 83 -8.22 -0.52 9.32
CA TYR A 83 -7.77 -1.90 9.22
C TYR A 83 -8.65 -2.75 8.30
N ASP A 84 -9.11 -2.17 7.18
CA ASP A 84 -9.93 -2.90 6.22
C ASP A 84 -9.09 -4.04 5.61
N PRO A 85 -9.54 -5.31 5.69
CA PRO A 85 -8.79 -6.44 5.17
C PRO A 85 -8.70 -6.45 3.64
N ASP A 86 -9.58 -5.72 2.95
CA ASP A 86 -9.60 -5.56 1.49
C ASP A 86 -9.44 -4.08 1.13
N ILE A 87 -8.20 -3.61 1.26
CA ILE A 87 -7.79 -2.23 0.95
C ILE A 87 -8.25 -1.84 -0.47
N LYS A 88 -8.18 -2.78 -1.42
CA LYS A 88 -8.56 -2.56 -2.81
C LYS A 88 -10.05 -2.27 -2.94
N ALA A 89 -10.91 -3.12 -2.39
CA ALA A 89 -12.35 -2.91 -2.40
C ALA A 89 -12.77 -1.66 -1.61
N CYS A 90 -12.16 -1.44 -0.44
CA CYS A 90 -12.38 -0.24 0.37
C CYS A 90 -12.04 1.03 -0.42
N THR A 91 -10.89 1.04 -1.10
CA THR A 91 -10.44 2.18 -1.90
C THR A 91 -11.35 2.43 -3.09
N ASN A 92 -11.73 1.38 -3.83
CA ASN A 92 -12.67 1.49 -4.95
C ASN A 92 -14.00 2.12 -4.53
N LYS A 93 -14.56 1.65 -3.40
CA LYS A 93 -15.80 2.19 -2.82
C LYS A 93 -15.64 3.65 -2.38
N GLY A 94 -14.53 3.98 -1.72
CA GLY A 94 -14.24 5.34 -1.27
C GLY A 94 -14.08 6.32 -2.43
N VAL A 95 -13.33 5.93 -3.47
CA VAL A 95 -13.15 6.74 -4.70
C VAL A 95 -14.47 6.97 -5.40
N ALA A 96 -15.29 5.94 -5.57
CA ALA A 96 -16.62 6.08 -6.17
C ALA A 96 -17.52 7.06 -5.41
N ARG A 97 -17.49 7.01 -4.07
CA ARG A 97 -18.25 7.94 -3.21
C ARG A 97 -17.72 9.37 -3.28
N PHE A 98 -16.41 9.56 -3.29
CA PHE A 98 -15.78 10.87 -3.45
C PHE A 98 -16.17 11.51 -4.79
N ASP A 99 -16.09 10.73 -5.88
CA ASP A 99 -16.45 11.19 -7.21
C ASP A 99 -17.94 11.50 -7.32
N ALA A 100 -18.79 10.65 -6.73
CA ALA A 100 -20.22 10.88 -6.65
C ALA A 100 -20.55 12.18 -5.92
N ALA A 101 -19.98 12.41 -4.72
CA ALA A 101 -20.20 13.63 -3.95
C ALA A 101 -19.80 14.88 -4.73
N ARG A 102 -18.62 14.86 -5.39
CA ARG A 102 -18.18 15.99 -6.23
C ARG A 102 -19.08 16.21 -7.44
N HIS A 103 -19.50 15.14 -8.10
CA HIS A 103 -20.39 15.21 -9.26
C HIS A 103 -21.75 15.79 -8.88
N CYS A 104 -22.35 15.31 -7.80
CA CYS A 104 -23.68 15.75 -7.35
C CYS A 104 -23.66 17.15 -6.76
N ALA A 105 -22.60 17.53 -6.03
CA ALA A 105 -22.41 18.91 -5.58
C ALA A 105 -22.29 19.90 -6.76
N ALA A 106 -21.62 19.50 -7.85
CA ALA A 106 -21.52 20.34 -9.05
C ALA A 106 -22.86 20.56 -9.77
N GLN A 107 -23.88 19.73 -9.49
CA GLN A 107 -25.25 19.92 -9.99
C GLN A 107 -26.10 20.82 -9.08
N GLY A 108 -25.55 21.29 -7.96
CA GLY A 108 -26.24 22.16 -7.01
C GLY A 108 -27.17 21.42 -6.05
N HIS A 109 -27.06 20.10 -5.92
CA HIS A 109 -27.81 19.37 -4.90
C HIS A 109 -27.31 19.76 -3.51
N GLU A 110 -28.23 20.09 -2.60
CA GLU A 110 -27.89 20.36 -1.20
C GLU A 110 -27.34 19.09 -0.54
N ILE A 111 -26.22 19.22 0.18
CA ILE A 111 -25.55 18.11 0.85
C ILE A 111 -26.52 17.42 1.82
N LEU A 112 -26.63 16.09 1.73
CA LEU A 112 -27.56 15.25 2.52
C LEU A 112 -29.05 15.41 2.18
N SER A 113 -29.40 16.17 1.14
CA SER A 113 -30.77 16.15 0.61
C SER A 113 -31.10 14.80 -0.04
N GLN A 114 -32.40 14.54 -0.22
CA GLN A 114 -32.84 13.35 -0.95
C GLN A 114 -32.33 13.34 -2.40
N ALA A 115 -32.25 14.50 -3.04
CA ALA A 115 -31.74 14.64 -4.40
C ALA A 115 -30.24 14.29 -4.48
N ASP A 116 -29.43 14.79 -3.53
CA ASP A 116 -28.01 14.45 -3.39
C ASP A 116 -27.81 12.95 -3.16
N ALA A 117 -28.53 12.37 -2.20
CA ALA A 117 -28.45 10.93 -1.90
C ALA A 117 -28.81 10.06 -3.11
N THR A 118 -29.84 10.43 -3.87
CA THR A 118 -30.26 9.70 -5.07
C THR A 118 -29.22 9.82 -6.18
N CYS A 119 -28.73 11.03 -6.44
CA CYS A 119 -27.67 11.28 -7.41
C CYS A 119 -26.41 10.46 -7.08
N GLN A 120 -26.00 10.45 -5.81
CA GLN A 120 -24.80 9.71 -5.39
C GLN A 120 -24.98 8.20 -5.50
N ALA A 121 -26.14 7.67 -5.11
CA ALA A 121 -26.44 6.24 -5.25
C ALA A 121 -26.40 5.80 -6.72
N ASP A 122 -27.02 6.58 -7.60
CA ASP A 122 -27.04 6.35 -9.05
C ASP A 122 -25.63 6.41 -9.66
N TYR A 123 -24.82 7.38 -9.24
CA TYR A 123 -23.45 7.51 -9.69
C TYR A 123 -22.62 6.29 -9.26
N VAL A 124 -22.66 5.93 -7.97
CA VAL A 124 -21.91 4.81 -7.42
C VAL A 124 -22.31 3.49 -8.07
N ALA A 125 -23.60 3.28 -8.35
CA ALA A 125 -24.09 2.06 -9.01
C ALA A 125 -23.51 1.85 -10.42
N ARG A 126 -23.11 2.93 -11.11
CA ARG A 126 -22.51 2.89 -12.44
C ARG A 126 -20.99 3.09 -12.44
N ALA A 127 -20.40 3.38 -11.27
CA ALA A 127 -18.99 3.65 -11.15
C ALA A 127 -18.19 2.37 -11.48
N LYS A 128 -17.15 2.52 -12.30
CA LYS A 128 -16.21 1.43 -12.57
C LYS A 128 -15.18 1.37 -11.44
N PRO A 129 -14.81 0.16 -10.97
CA PRO A 129 -13.68 0.00 -10.07
C PRO A 129 -12.42 0.64 -10.66
N ARG A 130 -11.62 1.27 -9.82
CA ARG A 130 -10.35 1.88 -10.20
C ARG A 130 -9.23 0.85 -10.26
N PHE A 131 -9.26 -0.09 -9.32
CA PHE A 131 -8.32 -1.20 -9.16
C PHE A 131 -9.01 -2.53 -9.44
#